data_AF-A0A9W8K8N4-F1
#
_entry.id   AF-A0A9W8K8N4-F1
#
_cell.length_a   1.000
_cell.length_b   1.000
_cell.length_c   1.000
_cell.angle_alpha   90.00
_cell.angle_beta   90.00
_cell.angle_gamma   90.00
#
_symmetry.space_group_name_H-M   'P 1'
#
loop_
_entity.id
_entity.type
_entity.pdbx_description
1 polymer ?
#
loop_
_entity_poly.entity_id
_entity_poly.type
_entity_poly.pdbx_seq_one_letter_code
_entity_poly.pdbx_strand_id
1 'polypeptide(L)'
;MRFLVAIWLSLMLGIVCAAPPQHAFMPHRASTNKSLDASPWLSVTTMPALPNYQLRVKQPNLCDNVTQYSGYLDTSEDKHFFFWFFEARNKHDETPIMLWLNGGPGCSSFTGLLMELGPCRVDGNRTVRNPHAWNDRAHIIFVDQPTNVGFSYGSDVFTSLAAGADMVALLQLFYTEFPQYARSELHIFGESYAGHYVPAIAKTIHEMNVEHKERQQQGLLSIAEQQLRVLPLASIGIGNGFVDPLVQYKYASQMACNSTYGPILTREECNKMDSLYPTCARLARSCYNWPSRLTCVPAMMMCDRIDSVYSKTGRNPYDVRRECTGDLCYPIMDDIDTYLNDPRVQKELGAEVSKFESCSEKVGYGFGLTGDAIKPFHQEIPPLLASGIRVLVYAGDADYICNWYGNKAWTMEMEWTGQELFNAAADKVWMADGVEGGEARAFGNLTFVRVFGAGHMVPYDQPVAALTMVNQWLGL
;
A
#
# COMPACT_ATOMS: atom_id res chain seq x y z
N MET A 1 -6.05 -17.45 11.48
CA MET A 1 -7.44 -17.13 11.91
C MET A 1 -7.55 -15.96 12.90
N ARG A 2 -6.45 -15.31 13.32
CA ARG A 2 -6.47 -14.18 14.27
C ARG A 2 -6.71 -12.81 13.59
N PHE A 3 -6.22 -12.61 12.37
CA PHE A 3 -6.28 -11.32 11.67
C PHE A 3 -7.68 -10.85 11.22
N LEU A 4 -8.56 -11.77 10.78
CA LEU A 4 -9.93 -11.43 10.36
C LEU A 4 -10.96 -11.48 11.51
N VAL A 5 -10.58 -12.08 12.65
CA VAL A 5 -11.43 -12.19 13.84
C VAL A 5 -11.16 -11.05 14.85
N ALA A 6 -10.03 -10.36 14.76
CA ALA A 6 -9.68 -9.24 15.64
C ALA A 6 -10.60 -8.01 15.50
N ILE A 7 -11.30 -7.86 14.37
CA ILE A 7 -12.37 -6.86 14.22
C ILE A 7 -13.70 -7.35 14.84
N TRP A 8 -13.87 -8.66 15.05
CA TRP A 8 -15.18 -9.28 15.27
C TRP A 8 -15.50 -9.72 16.71
N LEU A 9 -14.56 -9.72 17.68
CA LEU A 9 -14.81 -10.30 19.01
C LEU A 9 -14.69 -9.35 20.23
N SER A 10 -14.34 -8.07 20.06
CA SER A 10 -14.01 -7.20 21.20
C SER A 10 -15.11 -6.22 21.65
N LEU A 11 -16.28 -6.18 20.99
CA LEU A 11 -17.34 -5.18 21.26
C LEU A 11 -18.64 -5.75 21.85
N MET A 12 -18.61 -6.99 22.36
CA MET A 12 -19.74 -7.64 23.02
C MET A 12 -19.38 -8.10 24.44
N LEU A 13 -19.02 -7.18 25.33
CA LEU A 13 -19.20 -7.38 26.79
C LEU A 13 -19.11 -6.02 27.51
N GLY A 14 -20.27 -5.53 27.96
CA GLY A 14 -20.37 -4.37 28.80
C GLY A 14 -20.09 -4.68 30.28
N ILE A 15 -19.50 -3.68 30.94
CA ILE A 15 -19.69 -3.27 32.34
C ILE A 15 -19.42 -4.34 33.40
N VAL A 16 -18.21 -4.31 33.98
CA VAL A 16 -18.01 -4.35 35.44
C VAL A 16 -16.90 -3.37 35.79
N CYS A 17 -17.22 -2.35 36.59
CA CYS A 17 -16.23 -1.47 37.21
C CYS A 17 -15.29 -2.28 38.12
N ALA A 18 -13.98 -2.15 37.91
CA ALA A 18 -12.98 -2.48 38.92
C ALA A 18 -11.92 -1.37 38.94
N ALA A 19 -11.65 -0.84 40.14
CA ALA A 19 -10.74 0.27 40.41
C ALA A 19 -9.27 -0.07 40.07
N PRO A 20 -8.44 0.93 39.72
CA PRO A 20 -7.04 0.67 39.38
C PRO A 20 -6.19 0.36 40.62
N PRO A 21 -5.27 -0.61 40.58
CA PRO A 21 -4.25 -0.76 41.60
C PRO A 21 -3.19 0.34 41.44
N GLN A 22 -2.83 0.95 42.56
CA GLN A 22 -1.72 1.89 42.67
C GLN A 22 -0.41 1.12 42.49
N HIS A 23 0.39 1.47 41.48
CA HIS A 23 1.77 1.03 41.37
C HIS A 23 2.71 2.24 41.40
N ALA A 24 3.59 2.19 42.39
CA ALA A 24 4.54 3.22 42.74
C ALA A 24 5.60 3.42 41.65
N PHE A 25 5.87 4.68 41.32
CA PHE A 25 6.99 5.10 40.50
C PHE A 25 8.32 4.76 41.21
N MET A 26 9.16 3.93 40.59
CA MET A 26 10.60 3.92 40.84
C MET A 26 11.32 4.67 39.70
N PRO A 27 12.16 5.68 39.99
CA PRO A 27 12.89 6.38 38.95
C PRO A 27 14.06 5.52 38.45
N HIS A 28 14.08 5.25 37.15
CA HIS A 28 15.25 4.65 36.48
C HIS A 28 16.43 5.65 36.51
N ARG A 29 17.52 5.25 37.16
CA ARG A 29 18.83 5.89 37.05
C ARG A 29 19.33 5.78 35.60
N ALA A 30 19.58 6.92 34.97
CA ALA A 30 20.34 7.01 33.74
C ALA A 30 21.76 6.45 33.95
N SER A 31 22.06 5.35 33.27
CA SER A 31 23.42 4.84 33.11
C SER A 31 24.05 5.52 31.91
N THR A 32 24.84 6.56 32.17
CA THR A 32 25.75 7.17 31.21
C THR A 32 27.00 6.30 31.08
N ASN A 33 27.10 5.55 29.99
CA ASN A 33 28.36 5.25 29.29
C ASN A 33 28.02 4.41 28.04
N LYS A 34 27.68 5.09 26.93
CA LYS A 34 27.84 4.50 25.59
C LYS A 34 29.20 4.97 25.09
N SER A 35 30.10 4.00 24.88
CA SER A 35 31.26 4.16 24.02
C SER A 35 30.83 4.77 22.68
N LEU A 36 31.67 5.65 22.13
CA LEU A 36 31.57 6.15 20.76
C LEU A 36 31.85 4.99 19.79
N ASP A 37 30.92 4.05 19.67
CA ASP A 37 30.88 3.18 18.51
C ASP A 37 30.52 4.06 17.31
N ALA A 38 31.33 3.97 16.24
CA ALA A 38 31.03 4.62 14.98
C ALA A 38 29.58 4.26 14.58
N SER A 39 28.80 5.27 14.18
CA SER A 39 27.41 5.09 13.77
C SER A 39 27.31 3.93 12.77
N PRO A 40 26.37 2.98 12.94
CA PRO A 40 26.19 1.87 12.00
C PRO A 40 25.63 2.32 10.63
N TRP A 41 25.31 3.61 10.51
CA TRP A 41 24.73 4.24 9.33
C TRP A 41 25.82 4.74 8.39
N LEU A 42 25.68 4.41 7.10
CA LEU A 42 26.55 4.87 6.03
C LEU A 42 26.45 6.39 5.84
N SER A 43 25.25 6.93 5.93
CA SER A 43 24.97 8.36 5.81
C SER A 43 23.73 8.77 6.61
N VAL A 44 23.68 10.07 6.93
CA VAL A 44 22.52 10.73 7.51
C VAL A 44 22.30 12.02 6.75
N THR A 45 21.19 12.10 6.02
CA THR A 45 20.84 13.26 5.19
C THR A 45 19.71 14.05 5.83
N THR A 46 19.92 15.36 5.90
CA THR A 46 18.94 16.34 6.40
C THR A 46 18.71 17.40 5.34
N MET A 47 17.61 18.13 5.46
CA MET A 47 17.30 19.23 4.55
C MET A 47 16.72 20.41 5.35
N PRO A 48 17.29 21.63 5.26
CA PRO A 48 16.74 22.83 5.87
C PRO A 48 15.25 23.11 5.62
N ALA A 49 14.72 22.75 4.45
CA ALA A 49 13.29 22.86 4.15
C ALA A 49 12.41 21.84 4.90
N LEU A 50 13.01 20.76 5.38
CA LEU A 50 12.39 19.67 6.12
C LEU A 50 13.12 19.47 7.47
N PRO A 51 13.15 20.50 8.34
CA PRO A 51 14.00 20.51 9.54
C PRO A 51 13.62 19.45 10.57
N ASN A 52 12.41 18.90 10.46
CA ASN A 52 11.89 17.85 11.32
C ASN A 52 12.20 16.44 10.83
N TYR A 53 12.91 16.29 9.70
CA TYR A 53 13.15 14.99 9.07
C TYR A 53 14.65 14.75 8.86
N GLN A 54 15.04 13.48 8.98
CA GLN A 54 16.35 13.00 8.55
C GLN A 54 16.22 11.61 7.93
N LEU A 55 17.07 11.31 6.96
CA LEU A 55 17.15 10.00 6.31
C LEU A 55 18.47 9.34 6.71
N ARG A 56 18.38 8.22 7.44
CA ARG A 56 19.52 7.38 7.77
C ARG A 56 19.59 6.22 6.78
N VAL A 57 20.78 5.97 6.26
CA VAL A 57 20.98 4.96 5.21
C VAL A 57 22.08 4.00 5.60
N LYS A 58 21.87 2.73 5.24
CA LYS A 58 22.82 1.64 5.26
C LYS A 58 22.78 0.92 3.91
N GLN A 59 23.84 0.19 3.58
CA GLN A 59 23.94 -0.60 2.36
C GLN A 59 24.04 -2.09 2.71
N PRO A 60 22.91 -2.82 2.76
CA PRO A 60 22.92 -4.26 3.05
C PRO A 60 23.39 -5.08 1.84
N ASN A 61 23.71 -6.35 2.07
CA ASN A 61 23.91 -7.33 1.01
C ASN A 61 23.07 -8.61 1.23
N LEU A 62 21.78 -8.53 0.92
CA LEU A 62 20.80 -9.61 1.01
C LEU A 62 19.96 -9.70 -0.27
N CYS A 63 19.28 -10.83 -0.50
CA CYS A 63 18.26 -11.02 -1.55
C CYS A 63 18.76 -11.01 -3.01
N ASP A 64 19.49 -9.98 -3.44
CA ASP A 64 20.03 -9.78 -4.79
C ASP A 64 21.39 -9.08 -4.73
N ASN A 65 22.17 -9.18 -5.80
CA ASN A 65 23.52 -8.62 -5.90
C ASN A 65 23.54 -7.20 -6.50
N VAL A 66 22.37 -6.61 -6.76
CA VAL A 66 22.25 -5.20 -7.17
C VAL A 66 22.62 -4.27 -6.01
N THR A 67 22.90 -3.01 -6.30
CA THR A 67 23.04 -2.02 -5.22
C THR A 67 21.69 -1.87 -4.53
N GLN A 68 21.73 -1.87 -3.20
CA GLN A 68 20.56 -1.79 -2.35
C GLN A 68 20.86 -0.91 -1.16
N TYR A 69 19.84 -0.24 -0.65
CA TYR A 69 19.94 0.63 0.51
C TYR A 69 18.78 0.32 1.45
N SER A 70 19.05 0.31 2.75
CA SER A 70 18.01 0.22 3.77
C SER A 70 18.20 1.30 4.81
N GLY A 71 17.16 1.61 5.57
CA GLY A 71 17.28 2.51 6.70
C GLY A 71 15.98 3.17 7.06
N TYR A 72 16.07 4.34 7.70
CA TYR A 72 14.94 5.00 8.30
C TYR A 72 14.80 6.44 7.82
N LEU A 73 13.57 6.85 7.49
CA LEU A 73 13.16 8.24 7.63
C LEU A 73 12.75 8.45 9.10
N ASP A 74 13.48 9.29 9.82
CA ASP A 74 13.12 9.70 11.18
C ASP A 74 12.45 11.07 11.19
N THR A 75 11.53 11.28 12.13
CA THR A 75 10.91 12.57 12.39
C THR A 75 11.18 13.08 13.81
N SER A 76 11.05 14.39 14.03
CA SER A 76 11.12 14.99 15.37
C SER A 76 9.95 14.59 16.30
N GLU A 77 8.91 13.95 15.76
CA GLU A 77 7.74 13.46 16.49
C GLU A 77 7.87 11.99 16.89
N ASP A 78 9.09 11.44 16.93
CA ASP A 78 9.36 10.03 17.25
C ASP A 78 8.66 9.07 16.27
N LYS A 79 8.71 9.38 14.96
CA LYS A 79 8.24 8.46 13.90
C LYS A 79 9.45 7.98 13.10
N HIS A 80 9.52 6.66 12.86
CA HIS A 80 10.64 6.03 12.17
C HIS A 80 10.11 5.07 11.10
N PHE A 81 10.23 5.46 9.83
CA PHE A 81 9.76 4.67 8.68
C PHE A 81 10.90 3.93 8.03
N PHE A 82 10.86 2.59 8.10
CA PHE A 82 11.85 1.73 7.49
C PHE A 82 11.60 1.57 5.99
N PHE A 83 12.67 1.66 5.21
CA PHE A 83 12.63 1.39 3.78
C PHE A 83 13.72 0.40 3.37
N TRP A 84 13.48 -0.31 2.27
CA TRP A 84 14.47 -1.11 1.58
C TRP A 84 14.37 -0.88 0.07
N PHE A 85 15.41 -0.27 -0.47
CA PHE A 85 15.57 0.07 -1.87
C PHE A 85 16.45 -0.95 -2.61
N PHE A 86 16.07 -1.27 -3.84
CA PHE A 86 16.87 -2.06 -4.77
C PHE A 86 17.01 -1.33 -6.10
N GLU A 87 18.21 -1.34 -6.65
CA GLU A 87 18.38 -0.90 -8.03
C GLU A 87 17.77 -1.87 -9.05
N ALA A 88 17.45 -1.33 -10.23
CA ALA A 88 17.13 -2.18 -11.37
C ALA A 88 18.32 -3.05 -11.76
N ARG A 89 18.05 -4.31 -12.12
CA ARG A 89 19.04 -5.24 -12.67
C ARG A 89 19.59 -4.76 -14.00
N ASN A 90 18.71 -4.22 -14.85
CA ASN A 90 19.05 -3.66 -16.16
C ASN A 90 18.82 -2.15 -16.16
N LYS A 91 19.68 -1.40 -15.46
CA LYS A 91 19.57 0.06 -15.32
C LYS A 91 20.28 0.84 -16.43
N HIS A 92 19.69 1.97 -16.79
CA HIS A 92 20.24 3.10 -17.53
C HIS A 92 19.96 4.43 -16.81
N ASP A 93 20.48 5.55 -17.31
CA ASP A 93 20.40 6.87 -16.64
C ASP A 93 18.97 7.36 -16.34
N GLU A 94 18.00 6.95 -17.14
CA GLU A 94 16.57 7.32 -17.02
C GLU A 94 15.69 6.20 -16.40
N THR A 95 16.29 5.19 -15.79
CA THR A 95 15.53 4.06 -15.20
C THR A 95 14.51 4.59 -14.19
N PRO A 96 13.23 4.21 -14.25
CA PRO A 96 12.21 4.74 -13.34
C PRO A 96 12.43 4.27 -11.90
N ILE A 97 11.98 5.07 -10.93
CA ILE A 97 11.83 4.69 -9.53
C ILE A 97 10.37 4.40 -9.23
N MET A 98 10.12 3.25 -8.62
CA MET A 98 8.83 2.87 -8.08
C MET A 98 8.87 2.85 -6.54
N LEU A 99 7.95 3.58 -5.90
CA LEU A 99 7.61 3.32 -4.50
C LEU A 99 6.55 2.23 -4.46
N TRP A 100 6.78 1.15 -3.72
CA TRP A 100 5.81 0.07 -3.51
C TRP A 100 5.26 0.07 -2.09
N LEU A 101 3.95 -0.10 -1.99
CA LEU A 101 3.19 -0.12 -0.74
C LEU A 101 2.23 -1.33 -0.70
N ASN A 102 2.39 -2.22 0.28
CA ASN A 102 1.31 -3.14 0.64
C ASN A 102 0.23 -2.41 1.48
N GLY A 103 -0.91 -3.07 1.66
CA GLY A 103 -2.09 -2.52 2.33
C GLY A 103 -2.25 -2.91 3.79
N GLY A 104 -3.31 -3.66 4.10
CA GLY A 104 -3.76 -3.98 5.45
C GLY A 104 -5.09 -3.29 5.78
N PRO A 105 -5.13 -2.11 6.42
CA PRO A 105 -4.00 -1.23 6.76
C PRO A 105 -3.10 -1.82 7.84
N GLY A 106 -1.80 -1.51 7.76
CA GLY A 106 -0.82 -1.93 8.76
C GLY A 106 -0.01 -3.18 8.38
N CYS A 107 0.03 -3.56 7.11
CA CYS A 107 0.85 -4.66 6.63
C CYS A 107 2.16 -4.16 6.00
N SER A 108 3.24 -4.88 6.26
CA SER A 108 4.58 -4.56 5.77
C SER A 108 4.67 -4.70 4.26
N SER A 109 5.37 -3.75 3.63
CA SER A 109 5.69 -3.81 2.19
C SER A 109 6.70 -4.90 1.85
N PHE A 110 7.25 -5.56 2.86
CA PHE A 110 8.18 -6.68 2.66
C PHE A 110 7.45 -7.98 2.35
N THR A 111 6.12 -8.00 2.51
CA THR A 111 5.25 -8.98 1.86
C THR A 111 5.43 -8.92 0.34
N GLY A 112 5.23 -7.74 -0.26
CA GLY A 112 5.45 -7.54 -1.69
C GLY A 112 6.88 -7.83 -2.14
N LEU A 113 7.86 -7.48 -1.30
CA LEU A 113 9.27 -7.76 -1.55
C LEU A 113 9.55 -9.27 -1.62
N LEU A 114 9.17 -10.03 -0.58
CA LEU A 114 9.63 -11.40 -0.36
C LEU A 114 8.67 -12.49 -0.83
N MET A 115 7.45 -12.14 -1.20
CA MET A 115 6.47 -13.07 -1.75
C MET A 115 6.17 -12.77 -3.22
N GLU A 116 5.97 -11.50 -3.56
CA GLU A 116 5.27 -11.13 -4.78
C GLU A 116 6.24 -10.77 -5.91
N LEU A 117 6.77 -9.55 -5.86
CA LEU A 117 7.38 -8.84 -7.00
C LEU A 117 8.81 -8.39 -6.75
N GLY A 118 9.32 -8.53 -5.53
CA GLY A 118 10.68 -8.13 -5.22
C GLY A 118 11.74 -9.05 -5.84
N PRO A 119 13.03 -8.69 -5.66
CA PRO A 119 14.14 -9.35 -6.32
C PRO A 119 14.30 -10.84 -5.98
N CYS A 120 13.82 -11.25 -4.82
CA CYS A 120 13.89 -12.62 -4.33
C CYS A 120 12.59 -13.02 -3.65
N ARG A 121 12.41 -14.32 -3.42
CA ARG A 121 11.34 -14.89 -2.61
C ARG A 121 11.92 -15.62 -1.42
N VAL A 122 11.20 -15.65 -0.30
CA VAL A 122 11.58 -16.54 0.82
C VAL A 122 11.39 -18.00 0.46
N ASP A 123 12.24 -18.84 1.03
CA ASP A 123 12.23 -20.30 0.96
C ASP A 123 12.73 -20.82 2.32
N GLY A 124 11.81 -20.96 3.28
CA GLY A 124 12.16 -21.18 4.69
C GLY A 124 12.93 -20.00 5.29
N ASN A 125 14.17 -20.25 5.76
CA ASN A 125 15.02 -19.24 6.42
C ASN A 125 16.01 -18.54 5.48
N ARG A 126 15.84 -18.68 4.16
CA ARG A 126 16.70 -18.08 3.14
C ARG A 126 15.85 -17.46 2.05
N THR A 127 16.51 -16.81 1.10
CA THR A 127 15.87 -16.27 -0.10
C THR A 127 16.41 -16.89 -1.38
N VAL A 128 15.55 -16.98 -2.38
CA VAL A 128 15.86 -17.46 -3.74
C VAL A 128 15.53 -16.37 -4.75
N ARG A 129 16.34 -16.24 -5.81
CA ARG A 129 16.15 -15.20 -6.82
C ARG A 129 14.78 -15.33 -7.49
N ASN A 130 14.05 -14.21 -7.59
CA ASN A 130 12.81 -14.11 -8.35
C ASN A 130 13.14 -13.76 -9.82
N PRO A 131 12.89 -14.65 -10.79
CA PRO A 131 13.14 -14.36 -12.20
C PRO A 131 12.19 -13.32 -12.79
N HIS A 132 11.05 -13.06 -12.15
CA HIS A 132 10.02 -12.11 -12.61
C HIS A 132 9.92 -10.88 -11.69
N ALA A 133 11.03 -10.52 -11.06
CA ALA A 133 11.07 -9.36 -10.19
C ALA A 133 10.83 -8.07 -10.97
N TRP A 134 10.05 -7.15 -10.39
CA TRP A 134 9.80 -5.84 -11.01
C TRP A 134 11.07 -4.98 -11.05
N ASN A 135 12.05 -5.26 -10.18
CA ASN A 135 13.36 -4.62 -10.25
C ASN A 135 14.21 -5.15 -11.42
N ASP A 136 13.66 -5.91 -12.37
CA ASP A 136 14.37 -6.22 -13.60
C ASP A 136 14.67 -4.94 -14.40
N ARG A 137 13.73 -3.98 -14.40
CA ARG A 137 13.83 -2.73 -15.19
C ARG A 137 13.41 -1.45 -14.46
N ALA A 138 13.02 -1.52 -13.18
CA ALA A 138 12.75 -0.34 -12.36
C ALA A 138 13.56 -0.39 -11.06
N HIS A 139 14.00 0.76 -10.56
CA HIS A 139 14.44 0.86 -9.18
C HIS A 139 13.20 0.78 -8.28
N ILE A 140 13.27 0.08 -7.15
CA ILE A 140 12.10 -0.07 -6.26
C ILE A 140 12.46 0.30 -4.82
N ILE A 141 11.65 1.16 -4.21
CA ILE A 141 11.66 1.45 -2.78
C ILE A 141 10.46 0.71 -2.16
N PHE A 142 10.72 -0.27 -1.29
CA PHE A 142 9.69 -0.87 -0.43
C PHE A 142 9.69 -0.13 0.90
N VAL A 143 8.52 0.34 1.36
CA VAL A 143 8.43 1.10 2.63
C VAL A 143 7.43 0.47 3.57
N ASP A 144 7.86 0.22 4.80
CA ASP A 144 6.96 -0.12 5.89
C ASP A 144 6.27 1.14 6.39
N GLN A 145 4.98 1.25 6.11
CA GLN A 145 4.17 2.36 6.57
C GLN A 145 2.76 1.87 6.91
N PRO A 146 2.06 2.53 7.85
CA PRO A 146 2.52 3.62 8.72
C PRO A 146 3.50 3.18 9.83
N THR A 147 3.76 4.03 10.82
CA THR A 147 4.57 3.66 11.99
C THR A 147 4.00 2.43 12.71
N ASN A 148 4.88 1.64 13.34
CA ASN A 148 4.54 0.38 14.01
C ASN A 148 4.08 -0.75 13.07
N VAL A 149 4.51 -0.71 11.81
CA VAL A 149 4.34 -1.76 10.79
C VAL A 149 5.71 -2.33 10.44
N GLY A 150 5.85 -3.66 10.40
CA GLY A 150 7.11 -4.32 10.05
C GLY A 150 8.29 -3.83 10.90
N PHE A 151 9.28 -3.20 10.26
CA PHE A 151 10.43 -2.59 10.95
C PHE A 151 10.26 -1.11 11.30
N SER A 152 9.18 -0.47 10.87
CA SER A 152 8.83 0.90 11.25
C SER A 152 8.27 0.96 12.67
N TYR A 153 8.57 2.02 13.41
CA TYR A 153 8.16 2.16 14.82
C TYR A 153 7.96 3.63 15.22
N GLY A 154 7.33 3.84 16.38
CA GLY A 154 7.24 5.15 17.02
C GLY A 154 5.80 5.64 17.27
N SER A 155 5.61 6.95 17.26
CA SER A 155 4.32 7.62 17.43
C SER A 155 3.28 7.16 16.41
N ASP A 156 2.03 7.00 16.86
CA ASP A 156 0.97 6.38 16.07
C ASP A 156 0.46 7.24 14.90
N VAL A 157 0.29 6.60 13.73
CA VAL A 157 -0.31 7.19 12.53
C VAL A 157 -1.48 6.32 12.06
N PHE A 158 -2.71 6.85 12.10
CA PHE A 158 -3.94 6.07 11.88
C PHE A 158 -4.85 6.59 10.74
N THR A 159 -4.30 7.39 9.81
CA THR A 159 -5.04 7.86 8.62
C THR A 159 -4.14 7.91 7.40
N SER A 160 -4.68 7.61 6.21
CA SER A 160 -3.92 7.58 4.96
C SER A 160 -3.34 8.95 4.56
N LEU A 161 -4.06 10.04 4.83
CA LEU A 161 -3.56 11.40 4.55
C LEU A 161 -2.35 11.78 5.42
N ALA A 162 -2.36 11.40 6.71
CA ALA A 162 -1.23 11.66 7.60
C ALA A 162 0.03 10.88 7.16
N ALA A 163 -0.14 9.64 6.70
CA ALA A 163 0.95 8.84 6.15
C ALA A 163 1.54 9.47 4.86
N GLY A 164 0.71 10.19 4.09
CA GLY A 164 1.12 10.83 2.83
C GLY A 164 2.26 11.84 2.98
N ALA A 165 2.19 12.72 3.98
CA ALA A 165 3.19 13.76 4.19
C ALA A 165 4.59 13.20 4.52
N ASP A 166 4.64 12.15 5.34
CA ASP A 166 5.90 11.49 5.70
C ASP A 166 6.54 10.81 4.48
N MET A 167 5.75 10.22 3.58
CA MET A 167 6.26 9.63 2.33
C MET A 167 6.84 10.68 1.37
N VAL A 168 6.26 11.88 1.33
CA VAL A 168 6.83 13.00 0.54
C VAL A 168 8.18 13.43 1.10
N ALA A 169 8.32 13.51 2.43
CA ALA A 169 9.60 13.82 3.06
C ALA A 169 10.65 12.73 2.78
N LEU A 170 10.25 11.45 2.82
CA LEU A 170 11.11 10.33 2.43
C LEU A 170 11.67 10.53 1.03
N LEU A 171 10.80 10.83 0.06
CA LEU A 171 11.19 11.00 -1.34
C LEU A 171 12.09 12.22 -1.55
N GLN A 172 11.79 13.36 -0.91
CA GLN A 172 12.64 14.56 -0.99
C GLN A 172 14.05 14.29 -0.49
N LEU A 173 14.18 13.64 0.67
CA LEU A 173 15.48 13.30 1.25
C LEU A 173 16.17 12.17 0.44
N PHE A 174 15.42 11.22 -0.09
CA PHE A 174 15.94 10.15 -0.94
C PHE A 174 16.61 10.70 -2.21
N TYR A 175 15.94 11.60 -2.94
CA TYR A 175 16.53 12.25 -4.13
C TYR A 175 17.68 13.22 -3.79
N THR A 176 17.79 13.64 -2.54
CA THR A 176 18.90 14.46 -2.04
C THR A 176 20.12 13.60 -1.72
N GLU A 177 19.91 12.48 -1.03
CA GLU A 177 20.94 11.48 -0.72
C GLU A 177 21.49 10.81 -1.99
N PHE A 178 20.60 10.52 -2.94
CA PHE A 178 20.92 9.79 -4.16
C PHE A 178 20.70 10.63 -5.43
N PRO A 179 21.52 11.67 -5.66
CA PRO A 179 21.35 12.57 -6.78
C PRO A 179 21.52 11.89 -8.14
N GLN A 180 22.14 10.70 -8.20
CA GLN A 180 22.25 9.91 -9.43
C GLN A 180 20.89 9.49 -10.02
N TYR A 181 19.82 9.44 -9.20
CA TYR A 181 18.47 9.12 -9.69
C TYR A 181 17.67 10.37 -10.05
N ALA A 182 18.28 11.56 -10.09
CA ALA A 182 17.60 12.83 -10.34
C ALA A 182 16.78 12.89 -11.64
N ARG A 183 17.09 12.04 -12.62
CA ARG A 183 16.42 11.96 -13.92
C ARG A 183 15.36 10.85 -14.01
N SER A 184 15.25 10.01 -12.99
CA SER A 184 14.28 8.92 -12.93
C SER A 184 12.87 9.48 -12.76
N GLU A 185 11.94 9.02 -13.60
CA GLU A 185 10.51 9.23 -13.32
C GLU A 185 10.10 8.50 -12.05
N LEU A 186 9.17 9.10 -11.30
CA LEU A 186 8.63 8.54 -10.06
C LEU A 186 7.26 7.92 -10.31
N HIS A 187 7.09 6.68 -9.84
CA HIS A 187 5.83 5.95 -9.88
C HIS A 187 5.45 5.50 -8.48
N ILE A 188 4.19 5.72 -8.06
CA ILE A 188 3.70 5.27 -6.75
C ILE A 188 2.74 4.11 -6.97
N PHE A 189 3.15 2.92 -6.54
CA PHE A 189 2.40 1.68 -6.73
C PHE A 189 2.06 1.06 -5.39
N GLY A 190 0.95 0.33 -5.37
CA GLY A 190 0.62 -0.49 -4.22
C GLY A 190 -0.62 -1.33 -4.47
N GLU A 191 -0.96 -2.13 -3.47
CA GLU A 191 -2.10 -3.02 -3.53
C GLU A 191 -3.04 -2.95 -2.32
N SER A 192 -4.26 -3.49 -2.48
CA SER A 192 -5.20 -3.64 -1.38
C SER A 192 -5.59 -2.29 -0.76
N TYR A 193 -5.40 -2.12 0.54
CA TYR A 193 -5.60 -0.84 1.23
C TYR A 193 -4.67 0.28 0.73
N ALA A 194 -3.60 -0.03 0.00
CA ALA A 194 -2.84 1.01 -0.70
C ALA A 194 -3.65 1.71 -1.80
N GLY A 195 -4.84 1.20 -2.16
CA GLY A 195 -5.85 1.98 -2.89
C GLY A 195 -6.30 3.27 -2.17
N HIS A 196 -6.09 3.39 -0.85
CA HIS A 196 -6.21 4.64 -0.10
C HIS A 196 -4.86 5.40 -0.04
N TYR A 197 -3.77 4.68 0.23
CA TYR A 197 -2.44 5.29 0.40
C TYR A 197 -1.91 5.95 -0.89
N VAL A 198 -2.00 5.25 -2.02
CA VAL A 198 -1.45 5.68 -3.30
C VAL A 198 -2.08 7.00 -3.76
N PRO A 199 -3.43 7.16 -3.82
CA PRO A 199 -4.03 8.45 -4.12
C PRO A 199 -3.67 9.54 -3.10
N ALA A 200 -3.64 9.23 -1.80
CA ALA A 200 -3.28 10.20 -0.76
C ALA A 200 -1.85 10.75 -0.91
N ILE A 201 -0.88 9.86 -1.16
CA ILE A 201 0.52 10.24 -1.40
C ILE A 201 0.62 11.04 -2.70
N ALA A 202 0.01 10.56 -3.78
CA ALA A 202 0.07 11.22 -5.08
C ALA A 202 -0.56 12.60 -5.07
N LYS A 203 -1.70 12.78 -4.39
CA LYS A 203 -2.31 14.09 -4.11
C LYS A 203 -1.33 15.03 -3.41
N THR A 204 -0.69 14.54 -2.34
CA THR A 204 0.25 15.35 -1.54
C THR A 204 1.45 15.80 -2.39
N ILE A 205 2.02 14.90 -3.20
CA ILE A 205 3.09 15.23 -4.15
C ILE A 205 2.59 16.25 -5.18
N HIS A 206 1.41 16.03 -5.74
CA HIS A 206 0.85 16.88 -6.79
C HIS A 206 0.59 18.31 -6.29
N GLU A 207 -0.07 18.48 -5.15
CA GLU A 207 -0.33 19.78 -4.53
C GLU A 207 0.97 20.52 -4.20
N MET A 208 1.94 19.83 -3.59
CA MET A 208 3.26 20.40 -3.29
C MET A 208 3.99 20.83 -4.56
N ASN A 209 3.94 20.02 -5.63
CA ASN A 209 4.57 20.35 -6.91
C ASN A 209 3.93 21.57 -7.58
N VAL A 210 2.60 21.69 -7.52
CA VAL A 210 1.86 22.85 -8.06
C VAL A 210 2.24 24.10 -7.28
N GLU A 211 2.12 24.08 -5.96
CA GLU A 211 2.44 25.21 -5.09
C GLU A 211 3.90 25.65 -5.27
N HIS A 212 4.84 24.71 -5.29
CA HIS A 212 6.26 25.00 -5.47
C HIS A 212 6.52 25.70 -6.81
N LYS A 213 5.94 25.21 -7.91
CA LYS A 213 6.09 25.82 -9.25
C LYS A 213 5.50 27.23 -9.29
N GLU A 214 4.31 27.43 -8.75
CA GLU A 214 3.66 28.74 -8.71
C GLU A 214 4.48 29.75 -7.90
N ARG A 215 4.93 29.37 -6.71
CA ARG A 215 5.76 30.22 -5.85
C ARG A 215 7.14 30.48 -6.46
N GLN A 216 7.72 29.50 -7.15
CA GLN A 216 8.98 29.67 -7.89
C GLN A 216 8.83 30.73 -8.99
N GLN A 217 7.76 30.65 -9.79
CA GLN A 217 7.48 31.61 -10.86
C GLN A 217 7.26 33.03 -10.32
N GLN A 218 6.69 33.15 -9.13
CA GLN A 218 6.47 34.43 -8.45
C GLN A 218 7.69 34.94 -7.68
N GLY A 219 8.79 34.18 -7.60
CA GLY A 219 9.97 34.53 -6.82
C GLY A 219 9.74 34.53 -5.30
N LEU A 220 8.77 33.74 -4.81
CA LEU A 220 8.34 33.70 -3.41
C LEU A 220 8.93 32.53 -2.61
N LEU A 221 9.87 31.76 -3.18
CA LEU A 221 10.55 30.68 -2.45
C LEU A 221 11.64 31.27 -1.54
N SER A 222 11.60 30.91 -0.26
CA SER A 222 12.71 31.11 0.67
C SER A 222 13.96 30.31 0.24
N ILE A 223 15.12 30.66 0.79
CA ILE A 223 16.38 29.96 0.53
C ILE A 223 16.29 28.47 0.89
N ALA A 224 15.56 28.14 1.96
CA ALA A 224 15.33 26.74 2.34
C ALA A 224 14.45 26.05 1.28
N GLU A 225 13.33 26.65 0.90
CA GLU A 225 12.38 26.05 -0.06
C GLU A 225 12.98 25.85 -1.45
N GLN A 226 13.99 26.62 -1.86
CA GLN A 226 14.73 26.40 -3.11
C GLN A 226 15.45 25.04 -3.18
N GLN A 227 15.63 24.36 -2.06
CA GLN A 227 16.23 23.02 -1.99
C GLN A 227 15.21 21.90 -2.24
N LEU A 228 13.91 22.19 -2.09
CA LEU A 228 12.86 21.24 -2.40
C LEU A 228 12.82 20.98 -3.90
N ARG A 229 12.67 19.70 -4.26
CA ARG A 229 12.53 19.30 -5.66
C ARG A 229 11.07 19.25 -6.04
N VAL A 230 10.78 19.65 -7.28
CA VAL A 230 9.56 19.18 -7.94
C VAL A 230 9.75 17.68 -8.19
N LEU A 231 9.03 16.84 -7.45
CA LEU A 231 9.13 15.39 -7.58
C LEU A 231 8.56 14.95 -8.94
N PRO A 232 9.28 14.14 -9.74
CA PRO A 232 8.88 13.80 -11.11
C PRO A 232 7.81 12.70 -11.15
N LEU A 233 6.68 12.91 -10.46
CA LEU A 233 5.57 11.95 -10.40
C LEU A 233 4.94 11.78 -11.79
N ALA A 234 5.21 10.65 -12.43
CA ALA A 234 4.74 10.33 -13.78
C ALA A 234 3.47 9.49 -13.78
N SER A 235 3.34 8.56 -12.82
CA SER A 235 2.13 7.74 -12.71
C SER A 235 1.87 7.18 -11.32
N ILE A 236 0.64 6.69 -11.13
CA ILE A 236 0.27 5.80 -10.02
C ILE A 236 -0.24 4.45 -10.52
N GLY A 237 -0.07 3.41 -9.71
CA GLY A 237 -0.56 2.06 -9.98
C GLY A 237 -1.26 1.47 -8.75
N ILE A 238 -2.46 0.91 -8.93
CA ILE A 238 -3.28 0.36 -7.85
C ILE A 238 -3.71 -1.05 -8.23
N GLY A 239 -3.13 -2.05 -7.55
CA GLY A 239 -3.45 -3.47 -7.71
C GLY A 239 -4.50 -3.93 -6.71
N ASN A 240 -5.59 -4.56 -7.17
CA ASN A 240 -6.62 -5.11 -6.30
C ASN A 240 -6.99 -4.12 -5.16
N GLY A 241 -7.20 -2.86 -5.53
CA GLY A 241 -7.25 -1.77 -4.55
C GLY A 241 -8.62 -1.62 -3.91
N PHE A 242 -8.63 -1.14 -2.67
CA PHE A 242 -9.82 -0.55 -2.05
C PHE A 242 -9.71 0.97 -2.18
N VAL A 243 -10.57 1.61 -2.98
CA VAL A 243 -10.44 3.02 -3.43
C VAL A 243 -11.78 3.76 -3.34
N ASP A 244 -12.85 3.13 -3.82
CA ASP A 244 -14.23 3.62 -3.73
C ASP A 244 -15.09 2.58 -3.02
N PRO A 245 -15.13 2.61 -1.68
CA PRO A 245 -15.92 1.67 -0.90
C PRO A 245 -17.40 1.66 -1.28
N LEU A 246 -17.99 2.83 -1.59
CA LEU A 246 -19.40 2.93 -1.93
C LEU A 246 -19.74 2.08 -3.15
N VAL A 247 -18.93 2.20 -4.21
CA VAL A 247 -19.12 1.42 -5.44
C VAL A 247 -18.68 -0.03 -5.22
N GLN A 248 -17.52 -0.27 -4.61
CA GLN A 248 -16.95 -1.61 -4.49
C GLN A 248 -17.81 -2.59 -3.67
N TYR A 249 -18.39 -2.15 -2.55
CA TYR A 249 -19.27 -3.02 -1.74
C TYR A 249 -20.51 -3.51 -2.51
N LYS A 250 -20.97 -2.77 -3.51
CA LYS A 250 -22.09 -3.19 -4.38
C LYS A 250 -21.79 -4.46 -5.15
N TYR A 251 -20.52 -4.72 -5.47
CA TYR A 251 -20.08 -5.82 -6.32
C TYR A 251 -19.58 -7.03 -5.54
N ALA A 252 -19.56 -6.98 -4.20
CA ALA A 252 -19.15 -8.09 -3.35
C ALA A 252 -20.01 -9.35 -3.59
N SER A 253 -21.34 -9.20 -3.66
CA SER A 253 -22.26 -10.31 -3.95
C SER A 253 -22.06 -10.86 -5.37
N GLN A 254 -21.84 -9.99 -6.37
CA GLN A 254 -21.57 -10.41 -7.74
C GLN A 254 -20.33 -11.32 -7.81
N MET A 255 -19.25 -10.97 -7.11
CA MET A 255 -18.05 -11.81 -7.08
C MET A 255 -18.28 -13.13 -6.36
N ALA A 256 -18.96 -13.13 -5.21
CA ALA A 256 -19.19 -14.36 -4.43
C ALA A 256 -20.21 -15.33 -5.06
N CYS A 257 -21.14 -14.81 -5.86
CA CYS A 257 -22.33 -15.55 -6.29
C CYS A 257 -22.42 -15.77 -7.80
N ASN A 258 -21.80 -14.93 -8.61
CA ASN A 258 -21.94 -14.94 -10.07
C ASN A 258 -20.62 -14.58 -10.78
N SER A 259 -19.49 -15.04 -10.24
CA SER A 259 -18.20 -14.90 -10.91
C SER A 259 -17.98 -16.00 -11.96
N THR A 260 -16.94 -15.83 -12.76
CA THR A 260 -16.46 -16.84 -13.72
C THR A 260 -15.96 -18.12 -13.04
N TYR A 261 -15.78 -18.11 -11.72
CA TYR A 261 -15.35 -19.27 -10.93
C TYR A 261 -16.50 -20.03 -10.28
N GLY A 262 -17.75 -19.61 -10.54
CA GLY A 262 -18.96 -20.22 -9.97
C GLY A 262 -19.33 -19.66 -8.59
N PRO A 263 -20.53 -20.01 -8.09
CA PRO A 263 -21.01 -19.51 -6.80
C PRO A 263 -20.26 -20.17 -5.64
N ILE A 264 -19.73 -19.34 -4.74
CA ILE A 264 -19.18 -19.76 -3.44
C ILE A 264 -20.27 -19.79 -2.37
N LEU A 265 -21.25 -18.87 -2.48
CA LEU A 265 -22.34 -18.70 -1.54
C LEU A 265 -23.65 -19.30 -2.04
N THR A 266 -24.52 -19.67 -1.10
CA THR A 266 -25.91 -20.04 -1.40
C THR A 266 -26.72 -18.83 -1.85
N ARG A 267 -27.82 -19.05 -2.58
CA ARG A 267 -28.72 -17.97 -3.01
C ARG A 267 -29.26 -17.14 -1.84
N GLU A 268 -29.49 -17.75 -0.68
CA GLU A 268 -29.94 -17.05 0.52
C GLU A 268 -28.86 -16.08 1.05
N GLU A 269 -27.61 -16.53 1.10
CA GLU A 269 -26.47 -15.71 1.50
C GLU A 269 -26.22 -14.56 0.52
N CYS A 270 -26.34 -14.82 -0.80
CA CYS A 270 -26.27 -13.79 -1.83
C CYS A 270 -27.35 -12.70 -1.62
N ASN A 271 -28.61 -13.12 -1.46
CA ASN A 271 -29.72 -12.20 -1.19
C ASN A 271 -29.50 -11.40 0.10
N LYS A 272 -28.86 -12.01 1.10
CA LYS A 272 -28.51 -11.34 2.35
C LYS A 272 -27.47 -10.24 2.13
N MET A 273 -26.39 -10.49 1.38
CA MET A 273 -25.41 -9.46 1.03
C MET A 273 -26.09 -8.29 0.31
N ASP A 274 -26.91 -8.57 -0.70
CA ASP A 274 -27.65 -7.55 -1.46
C ASP A 274 -28.59 -6.74 -0.56
N SER A 275 -29.25 -7.39 0.41
CA SER A 275 -30.17 -6.72 1.35
C SER A 275 -29.47 -5.75 2.31
N LEU A 276 -28.18 -5.96 2.58
CA LEU A 276 -27.38 -5.12 3.49
C LEU A 276 -26.87 -3.86 2.77
N TYR A 277 -26.61 -3.95 1.47
CA TYR A 277 -25.99 -2.89 0.67
C TYR A 277 -26.72 -1.53 0.74
N PRO A 278 -28.07 -1.43 0.62
CA PRO A 278 -28.75 -0.12 0.66
C PRO A 278 -28.45 0.70 1.93
N THR A 279 -28.34 0.02 3.08
CA THR A 279 -28.02 0.71 4.35
C THR A 279 -26.54 1.10 4.40
N CYS A 280 -25.64 0.21 3.95
CA CYS A 280 -24.22 0.53 3.78
C CYS A 280 -24.03 1.76 2.89
N ALA A 281 -24.60 1.74 1.68
CA ALA A 281 -24.50 2.83 0.70
C ALA A 281 -25.00 4.17 1.25
N ARG A 282 -26.12 4.19 1.99
CA ARG A 282 -26.63 5.41 2.62
C ARG A 282 -25.66 5.98 3.65
N LEU A 283 -25.07 5.13 4.49
CA LEU A 283 -24.11 5.57 5.51
C LEU A 283 -22.76 5.98 4.89
N ALA A 284 -22.29 5.25 3.87
CA ALA A 284 -21.09 5.60 3.12
C ALA A 284 -21.24 6.97 2.45
N ARG A 285 -22.38 7.26 1.80
CA ARG A 285 -22.67 8.61 1.26
C ARG A 285 -22.67 9.69 2.35
N SER A 286 -23.13 9.37 3.56
CA SER A 286 -23.05 10.29 4.69
C SER A 286 -21.60 10.59 5.08
N CYS A 287 -20.74 9.57 5.13
CA CYS A 287 -19.30 9.74 5.32
C CYS A 287 -18.66 10.56 4.20
N TYR A 288 -19.02 10.31 2.93
CA TYR A 288 -18.47 11.06 1.79
C TYR A 288 -18.80 12.56 1.88
N ASN A 289 -20.04 12.89 2.21
CA ASN A 289 -20.48 14.28 2.31
C ASN A 289 -19.94 14.99 3.56
N TRP A 290 -19.71 14.24 4.64
CA TRP A 290 -19.33 14.78 5.96
C TRP A 290 -18.25 13.90 6.60
N PRO A 291 -17.03 13.85 6.05
CA PRO A 291 -16.01 12.90 6.48
C PRO A 291 -15.59 13.16 7.92
N SER A 292 -16.00 12.26 8.82
CA SER A 292 -15.71 12.34 10.25
C SER A 292 -15.80 10.96 10.87
N ARG A 293 -15.21 10.79 12.06
CA ARG A 293 -15.33 9.53 12.81
C ARG A 293 -16.80 9.13 13.06
N LEU A 294 -17.66 10.13 13.28
CA LEU A 294 -19.08 9.92 13.60
C LEU A 294 -19.91 9.41 12.41
N THR A 295 -19.50 9.73 11.18
CA THR A 295 -20.19 9.31 9.96
C THR A 295 -19.54 8.07 9.34
N CYS A 296 -18.21 8.00 9.37
CA CYS A 296 -17.44 6.97 8.68
C CYS A 296 -17.31 5.67 9.47
N VAL A 297 -17.12 5.71 10.79
CA VAL A 297 -17.00 4.47 11.59
C VAL A 297 -18.31 3.65 11.56
N PRO A 298 -19.51 4.23 11.78
CA PRO A 298 -20.74 3.46 11.67
C PRO A 298 -21.02 2.95 10.25
N ALA A 299 -20.60 3.70 9.23
CA ALA A 299 -20.70 3.27 7.84
C ALA A 299 -19.84 2.03 7.59
N MET A 300 -18.57 2.06 8.04
CA MET A 300 -17.63 0.94 7.94
C MET A 300 -18.19 -0.31 8.60
N MET A 301 -18.58 -0.20 9.86
CA MET A 301 -19.15 -1.32 10.61
C MET A 301 -20.40 -1.92 9.94
N MET A 302 -21.22 -1.11 9.29
CA MET A 302 -22.39 -1.59 8.57
C MET A 302 -22.01 -2.29 7.27
N CYS A 303 -21.08 -1.71 6.50
CA CYS A 303 -20.62 -2.27 5.23
C CYS A 303 -19.85 -3.58 5.43
N ASP A 304 -19.04 -3.70 6.47
CA ASP A 304 -18.31 -4.94 6.83
C ASP A 304 -19.23 -6.15 7.06
N ARG A 305 -20.52 -5.92 7.36
CA ARG A 305 -21.51 -7.00 7.49
C ARG A 305 -21.78 -7.70 6.16
N ILE A 306 -21.53 -7.05 5.03
CA ILE A 306 -21.62 -7.64 3.69
C ILE A 306 -20.53 -8.71 3.56
N ASP A 307 -19.27 -8.34 3.79
CA ASP A 307 -18.13 -9.26 3.70
C ASP A 307 -18.13 -10.35 4.77
N SER A 308 -18.73 -10.07 5.94
CA SER A 308 -18.96 -11.08 6.98
C SER A 308 -19.70 -12.31 6.47
N VAL A 309 -20.53 -12.20 5.43
CA VAL A 309 -21.23 -13.33 4.83
C VAL A 309 -20.22 -14.27 4.16
N TYR A 310 -19.32 -13.72 3.33
CA TYR A 310 -18.26 -14.50 2.69
C TYR A 310 -17.28 -15.08 3.72
N SER A 311 -16.83 -14.28 4.68
CA SER A 311 -15.84 -14.70 5.69
C SER A 311 -16.27 -15.92 6.51
N LYS A 312 -17.59 -16.14 6.68
CA LYS A 312 -18.12 -17.31 7.40
C LYS A 312 -17.97 -18.63 6.67
N THR A 313 -17.71 -18.60 5.37
CA THR A 313 -17.43 -19.81 4.57
C THR A 313 -16.08 -20.45 4.93
N GLY A 314 -15.16 -19.67 5.52
CA GLY A 314 -13.76 -20.09 5.72
C GLY A 314 -12.91 -20.10 4.44
N ARG A 315 -13.47 -19.70 3.29
CA ARG A 315 -12.75 -19.58 2.03
C ARG A 315 -11.73 -18.44 2.07
N ASN A 316 -10.72 -18.54 1.22
CA ASN A 316 -9.72 -17.49 1.11
C ASN A 316 -10.37 -16.22 0.50
N PRO A 317 -10.35 -15.07 1.19
CA PRO A 317 -10.89 -13.81 0.64
C PRO A 317 -10.01 -13.22 -0.47
N TYR A 318 -8.78 -13.71 -0.61
CA TYR A 318 -7.80 -13.24 -1.59
C TYR A 318 -7.76 -14.09 -2.86
N ASP A 319 -8.36 -15.28 -2.85
CA ASP A 319 -8.49 -16.13 -4.04
C ASP A 319 -9.68 -17.07 -3.84
N VAL A 320 -10.79 -16.82 -4.54
CA VAL A 320 -12.03 -17.61 -4.44
C VAL A 320 -11.86 -19.09 -4.80
N ARG A 321 -10.75 -19.45 -5.46
CA ARG A 321 -10.42 -20.82 -5.85
C ARG A 321 -9.77 -21.61 -4.71
N ARG A 322 -9.36 -20.96 -3.62
CA ARG A 322 -8.54 -21.55 -2.54
C ARG A 322 -9.26 -21.59 -1.19
N GLU A 323 -8.82 -22.52 -0.36
CA GLU A 323 -9.12 -22.53 1.08
C GLU A 323 -8.20 -21.56 1.82
N CYS A 324 -8.67 -20.98 2.93
CA CYS A 324 -7.81 -20.13 3.75
C CYS A 324 -6.93 -20.97 4.68
N THR A 325 -5.62 -20.99 4.43
CA THR A 325 -4.63 -21.72 5.24
C THR A 325 -3.44 -20.85 5.60
N GLY A 326 -2.90 -20.98 6.82
CA GLY A 326 -1.80 -20.14 7.31
C GLY A 326 -2.26 -18.74 7.74
N ASP A 327 -1.30 -17.90 8.14
CA ASP A 327 -1.57 -16.49 8.42
C ASP A 327 -1.83 -15.70 7.14
N LEU A 328 -2.76 -14.75 7.22
CA LEU A 328 -3.34 -14.04 6.07
C LEU A 328 -3.82 -14.97 4.94
N CYS A 329 -4.16 -16.23 5.23
CA CYS A 329 -4.53 -17.24 4.23
C CYS A 329 -3.42 -17.61 3.23
N TYR A 330 -2.15 -17.33 3.55
CA TYR A 330 -0.97 -17.70 2.76
C TYR A 330 0.12 -18.32 3.65
N PRO A 331 0.42 -19.63 3.52
CA PRO A 331 1.43 -20.28 4.37
C PRO A 331 2.84 -19.67 4.28
N ILE A 332 3.18 -19.04 3.15
CA ILE A 332 4.48 -18.37 2.95
C ILE A 332 4.72 -17.18 3.90
N MET A 333 3.67 -16.63 4.52
CA MET A 333 3.83 -15.55 5.50
C MET A 333 4.68 -15.98 6.70
N ASP A 334 4.61 -17.24 7.12
CA ASP A 334 5.42 -17.77 8.21
C ASP A 334 6.92 -17.78 7.87
N ASP A 335 7.26 -18.04 6.60
CA ASP A 335 8.64 -18.00 6.10
C ASP A 335 9.17 -16.55 6.06
N ILE A 336 8.33 -15.58 5.70
CA ILE A 336 8.66 -14.15 5.73
C ILE A 336 8.99 -13.72 7.15
N ASP A 337 8.09 -14.00 8.10
CA ASP A 337 8.29 -13.68 9.51
C ASP A 337 9.54 -14.38 10.05
N THR A 338 9.78 -15.63 9.69
CA THR A 338 10.97 -16.39 10.10
C THR A 338 12.26 -15.75 9.57
N TYR A 339 12.31 -15.40 8.28
CA TYR A 339 13.48 -14.79 7.65
C TYR A 339 13.78 -13.40 8.22
N LEU A 340 12.77 -12.54 8.35
CA LEU A 340 12.93 -11.17 8.82
C LEU A 340 13.15 -11.07 10.34
N ASN A 341 12.88 -12.13 11.10
CA ASN A 341 13.25 -12.25 12.50
C ASN A 341 14.62 -12.92 12.73
N ASP A 342 15.37 -13.31 11.68
CA ASP A 342 16.75 -13.75 11.85
C ASP A 342 17.62 -12.54 12.32
N PRO A 343 18.30 -12.62 13.48
CA PRO A 343 19.11 -11.51 13.99
C PRO A 343 20.21 -11.06 13.02
N ARG A 344 20.70 -11.95 12.13
CA ARG A 344 21.68 -11.60 11.11
C ARG A 344 21.04 -10.74 10.02
N VAL A 345 19.83 -11.06 9.61
CA VAL A 345 19.06 -10.28 8.62
C VAL A 345 18.75 -8.90 9.19
N GLN A 346 18.20 -8.82 10.41
CA GLN A 346 17.91 -7.54 11.07
C GLN A 346 19.17 -6.68 11.24
N LYS A 347 20.27 -7.29 11.70
CA LYS A 347 21.55 -6.58 11.84
C LYS A 347 22.07 -6.06 10.50
N GLU A 348 22.02 -6.87 9.45
CA GLU A 348 22.48 -6.49 8.11
C GLU A 348 21.66 -5.31 7.59
N LEU A 349 20.33 -5.39 7.69
CA LEU A 349 19.39 -4.34 7.32
C LEU A 349 19.48 -3.07 8.18
N GLY A 350 20.01 -3.18 9.40
CA GLY A 350 20.02 -2.07 10.37
C GLY A 350 18.65 -1.83 11.00
N ALA A 351 17.82 -2.86 11.11
CA ALA A 351 16.52 -2.77 11.78
C ALA A 351 16.71 -2.48 13.28
N GLU A 352 15.91 -1.56 13.81
CA GLU A 352 15.98 -1.09 15.21
C GLU A 352 14.80 -1.57 16.07
N VAL A 353 14.00 -2.51 15.56
CA VAL A 353 12.95 -3.20 16.32
C VAL A 353 13.42 -4.60 16.76
N SER A 354 12.85 -5.12 17.85
CA SER A 354 13.21 -6.44 18.40
C SER A 354 12.49 -7.60 17.73
N LYS A 355 11.36 -7.33 17.06
CA LYS A 355 10.53 -8.34 16.40
C LYS A 355 9.85 -7.73 15.18
N PHE A 356 9.96 -8.41 14.05
CA PHE A 356 9.16 -8.15 12.86
C PHE A 356 7.83 -8.88 12.94
N GLU A 357 6.76 -8.22 12.50
CA GLU A 357 5.45 -8.82 12.27
C GLU A 357 4.93 -8.36 10.90
N SER A 358 4.49 -9.31 10.07
CA SER A 358 4.01 -9.00 8.72
C SER A 358 2.86 -7.99 8.69
N CYS A 359 1.97 -8.01 9.68
CA CYS A 359 0.92 -7.02 9.83
C CYS A 359 0.69 -6.67 11.31
N SER A 360 0.41 -5.39 11.57
CA SER A 360 0.20 -4.83 12.91
C SER A 360 -1.29 -4.70 13.22
N GLU A 361 -1.79 -5.53 14.15
CA GLU A 361 -3.19 -5.47 14.61
C GLU A 361 -3.52 -4.11 15.24
N LYS A 362 -2.55 -3.49 15.94
CA LYS A 362 -2.69 -2.16 16.54
C LYS A 362 -3.00 -1.11 15.48
N VAL A 363 -2.24 -1.12 14.39
CA VAL A 363 -2.43 -0.17 13.29
C VAL A 363 -3.76 -0.41 12.59
N GLY A 364 -4.08 -1.67 12.27
CA GLY A 364 -5.38 -2.04 11.68
C GLY A 364 -6.57 -1.54 12.51
N TYR A 365 -6.53 -1.77 13.83
CA TYR A 365 -7.56 -1.29 14.75
C TYR A 365 -7.60 0.25 14.84
N GLY A 366 -6.44 0.90 14.88
CA GLY A 366 -6.33 2.35 14.89
C GLY A 366 -7.00 3.00 13.68
N PHE A 367 -6.75 2.49 12.48
CA PHE A 367 -7.43 2.92 11.24
C PHE A 367 -8.95 2.66 11.29
N GLY A 368 -9.36 1.51 11.82
CA GLY A 368 -10.78 1.22 12.01
C GLY A 368 -11.50 2.25 12.89
N LEU A 369 -10.84 2.73 13.94
CA LEU A 369 -11.39 3.76 14.85
C LEU A 369 -11.46 5.17 14.25
N THR A 370 -10.76 5.43 13.15
CA THR A 370 -10.85 6.70 12.42
C THR A 370 -11.90 6.65 11.30
N GLY A 371 -12.33 5.45 10.90
CA GLY A 371 -13.25 5.24 9.78
C GLY A 371 -12.61 5.52 8.43
N ASP A 372 -11.28 5.46 8.34
CA ASP A 372 -10.52 5.80 7.13
C ASP A 372 -10.92 4.94 5.93
N ALA A 373 -11.25 3.66 6.17
CA ALA A 373 -11.61 2.69 5.14
C ALA A 373 -12.88 3.04 4.33
N ILE A 374 -13.76 3.91 4.85
CA ILE A 374 -14.97 4.34 4.10
C ILE A 374 -14.78 5.72 3.47
N LYS A 375 -13.59 6.31 3.48
CA LYS A 375 -13.40 7.63 2.86
C LYS A 375 -13.26 7.51 1.33
N PRO A 376 -13.66 8.54 0.57
CA PRO A 376 -13.72 8.49 -0.89
C PRO A 376 -12.38 8.80 -1.57
N PHE A 377 -11.34 7.97 -1.39
CA PHE A 377 -10.01 8.27 -1.96
C PHE A 377 -9.95 8.29 -3.50
N HIS A 378 -10.95 7.74 -4.19
CA HIS A 378 -11.12 7.95 -5.64
C HIS A 378 -11.25 9.43 -6.02
N GLN A 379 -11.74 10.30 -5.12
CA GLN A 379 -11.88 11.74 -5.37
C GLN A 379 -10.54 12.48 -5.48
N GLU A 380 -9.45 11.85 -5.04
CA GLU A 380 -8.10 12.42 -5.13
C GLU A 380 -7.42 12.17 -6.48
N ILE A 381 -8.02 11.33 -7.34
CA ILE A 381 -7.47 10.92 -8.63
C ILE A 381 -7.76 11.92 -9.78
N PRO A 382 -8.95 12.53 -9.91
CA PRO A 382 -9.25 13.44 -11.02
C PRO A 382 -8.27 14.60 -11.21
N PRO A 383 -7.78 15.31 -10.16
CA PRO A 383 -6.76 16.34 -10.32
C PRO A 383 -5.43 15.81 -10.89
N LEU A 384 -5.08 14.57 -10.55
CA LEU A 384 -3.88 13.90 -11.08
C LEU A 384 -4.02 13.65 -12.59
N LEU A 385 -5.16 13.08 -13.00
CA LEU A 385 -5.47 12.82 -14.41
C LEU A 385 -5.47 14.11 -15.24
N ALA A 386 -6.08 15.18 -14.70
CA ALA A 386 -6.13 16.50 -15.34
C ALA A 386 -4.73 17.13 -15.52
N SER A 387 -3.79 16.77 -14.64
CA SER A 387 -2.40 17.26 -14.67
C SER A 387 -1.45 16.37 -15.47
N GLY A 388 -1.97 15.37 -16.18
CA GLY A 388 -1.17 14.48 -17.03
C GLY A 388 -0.58 13.27 -16.31
N ILE A 389 -0.83 13.09 -15.00
CA ILE A 389 -0.34 11.94 -14.24
C ILE A 389 -1.16 10.72 -14.66
N ARG A 390 -0.47 9.66 -15.10
CA ARG A 390 -1.11 8.43 -15.57
C ARG A 390 -1.58 7.58 -14.39
N VAL A 391 -2.69 6.88 -14.55
CA VAL A 391 -3.32 6.04 -13.52
C VAL A 391 -3.56 4.65 -14.10
N LEU A 392 -2.89 3.65 -13.53
CA LEU A 392 -3.14 2.24 -13.80
C LEU A 392 -3.90 1.64 -12.62
N VAL A 393 -5.06 1.06 -12.90
CA VAL A 393 -5.79 0.20 -11.97
C VAL A 393 -5.75 -1.21 -12.53
N TYR A 394 -5.32 -2.18 -11.75
CA TYR A 394 -5.34 -3.58 -12.17
C TYR A 394 -5.94 -4.45 -11.08
N ALA A 395 -6.62 -5.51 -11.47
CA ALA A 395 -7.23 -6.44 -10.51
C ALA A 395 -7.18 -7.87 -11.03
N GLY A 396 -6.66 -8.79 -10.21
CA GLY A 396 -6.78 -10.22 -10.43
C GLY A 396 -8.24 -10.67 -10.37
N ASP A 397 -8.66 -11.48 -11.34
CA ASP A 397 -10.07 -11.81 -11.51
C ASP A 397 -10.61 -12.88 -10.54
N ALA A 398 -9.73 -13.51 -9.76
CA ALA A 398 -10.07 -14.47 -8.71
C ALA A 398 -10.11 -13.87 -7.30
N ASP A 399 -9.80 -12.58 -7.12
CA ASP A 399 -9.86 -11.91 -5.82
C ASP A 399 -11.32 -11.59 -5.41
N TYR A 400 -11.68 -11.89 -4.16
CA TYR A 400 -12.98 -11.51 -3.61
C TYR A 400 -12.95 -10.13 -2.97
N ILE A 401 -12.02 -9.91 -2.02
CA ILE A 401 -12.09 -8.77 -1.10
C ILE A 401 -11.93 -7.42 -1.81
N CYS A 402 -11.13 -7.38 -2.88
CA CYS A 402 -10.97 -6.21 -3.75
C CYS A 402 -11.20 -6.58 -5.22
N ASN A 403 -12.30 -7.30 -5.44
CA ASN A 403 -12.64 -7.90 -6.73
C ASN A 403 -12.60 -6.95 -7.93
N TRP A 404 -12.30 -7.53 -9.09
CA TRP A 404 -12.18 -6.81 -10.35
C TRP A 404 -13.49 -6.16 -10.82
N TYR A 405 -14.66 -6.69 -10.46
CA TYR A 405 -15.95 -6.08 -10.80
C TYR A 405 -16.10 -4.70 -10.14
N GLY A 406 -15.83 -4.63 -8.83
CA GLY A 406 -15.84 -3.39 -8.07
C GLY A 406 -14.76 -2.42 -8.55
N ASN A 407 -13.54 -2.92 -8.80
CA ASN A 407 -12.45 -2.10 -9.30
C ASN A 407 -12.74 -1.52 -10.70
N LYS A 408 -13.30 -2.30 -11.61
CA LYS A 408 -13.75 -1.81 -12.91
C LYS A 408 -14.86 -0.77 -12.76
N ALA A 409 -15.86 -1.06 -11.93
CA ALA A 409 -17.03 -0.19 -11.79
C ALA A 409 -16.65 1.20 -11.30
N TRP A 410 -15.83 1.33 -10.25
CA TRP A 410 -15.47 2.66 -9.76
C TRP A 410 -14.65 3.45 -10.78
N THR A 411 -13.78 2.79 -11.57
CA THR A 411 -13.04 3.50 -12.64
C THR A 411 -13.95 4.05 -13.74
N MET A 412 -15.12 3.44 -13.94
CA MET A 412 -16.14 3.89 -14.90
C MET A 412 -17.08 4.95 -14.31
N GLU A 413 -17.36 4.87 -13.00
CA GLU A 413 -18.24 5.80 -12.28
C GLU A 413 -17.53 7.08 -11.82
N MET A 414 -16.21 7.05 -11.62
CA MET A 414 -15.40 8.20 -11.21
C MET A 414 -15.56 9.38 -12.18
N GLU A 415 -15.89 10.54 -11.64
CA GLU A 415 -16.04 11.78 -12.42
C GLU A 415 -14.67 12.37 -12.77
N TRP A 416 -14.36 12.47 -14.06
CA TRP A 416 -13.18 13.15 -14.58
C TRP A 416 -13.39 13.54 -16.05
N THR A 417 -12.53 14.40 -16.59
CA THR A 417 -12.70 15.00 -17.93
C THR A 417 -12.73 13.99 -19.08
N GLY A 418 -12.17 12.79 -18.90
CA GLY A 418 -12.17 11.72 -19.90
C GLY A 418 -13.20 10.61 -19.67
N GLN A 419 -14.10 10.74 -18.69
CA GLN A 419 -15.00 9.67 -18.25
C GLN A 419 -15.87 9.11 -19.39
N GLU A 420 -16.52 9.97 -20.17
CA GLU A 420 -17.41 9.53 -21.26
C GLU A 420 -16.67 8.67 -22.29
N LEU A 421 -15.45 9.08 -22.65
CA LEU A 421 -14.63 8.39 -23.65
C LEU A 421 -14.00 7.11 -23.08
N PHE A 422 -13.67 7.07 -21.79
CA PHE A 422 -13.27 5.84 -21.09
C PHE A 422 -14.42 4.83 -21.02
N ASN A 423 -15.65 5.30 -20.78
CA ASN A 423 -16.84 4.46 -20.75
C ASN A 423 -17.24 3.95 -22.15
N ALA A 424 -17.00 4.75 -23.19
CA ALA A 424 -17.19 4.36 -24.59
C ALA A 424 -16.10 3.40 -25.11
N ALA A 425 -14.92 3.34 -24.48
CA ALA A 425 -13.86 2.42 -24.87
C ALA A 425 -14.29 0.95 -24.65
N ALA A 426 -13.92 0.07 -25.58
CA ALA A 426 -14.14 -1.36 -25.44
C ALA A 426 -13.09 -1.99 -24.52
N ASP A 427 -13.49 -3.04 -23.79
CA ASP A 427 -12.54 -3.94 -23.15
C ASP A 427 -11.89 -4.79 -24.25
N LYS A 428 -10.55 -4.76 -24.33
CA LYS A 428 -9.78 -5.49 -25.34
C LYS A 428 -8.92 -6.54 -24.66
N VAL A 429 -8.75 -7.69 -25.32
CA VAL A 429 -7.77 -8.69 -24.88
C VAL A 429 -6.39 -8.04 -24.78
N TRP A 430 -5.78 -8.20 -23.62
CA TRP A 430 -4.42 -7.74 -23.34
C TRP A 430 -3.48 -8.94 -23.33
N MET A 431 -2.41 -8.86 -24.12
CA MET A 431 -1.43 -9.93 -24.27
C MET A 431 -0.26 -9.72 -23.31
N ALA A 432 0.03 -10.75 -22.52
CA ALA A 432 1.19 -10.85 -21.66
C ALA A 432 2.15 -11.89 -22.23
N ASP A 433 3.35 -11.48 -22.67
CA ASP A 433 4.38 -12.37 -23.22
C ASP A 433 3.87 -13.38 -24.26
N GLY A 434 3.02 -12.90 -25.18
CA GLY A 434 2.46 -13.69 -26.27
C GLY A 434 1.26 -14.58 -25.92
N VAL A 435 0.79 -14.58 -24.66
CA VAL A 435 -0.45 -15.25 -24.23
C VAL A 435 -1.49 -14.25 -23.73
N GLU A 436 -2.76 -14.63 -23.71
CA GLU A 436 -3.83 -13.77 -23.18
C GLU A 436 -3.63 -13.59 -21.67
N GLY A 437 -3.21 -12.39 -21.26
CA GLY A 437 -2.99 -12.05 -19.85
C GLY A 437 -4.22 -11.50 -19.15
N GLY A 438 -5.21 -11.03 -19.92
CA GLY A 438 -6.39 -10.37 -19.37
C GLY A 438 -7.16 -9.52 -20.36
N GLU A 439 -7.91 -8.56 -19.82
CA GLU A 439 -8.64 -7.55 -20.58
C GLU A 439 -8.24 -6.15 -20.10
N ALA A 440 -7.99 -5.24 -21.03
CA ALA A 440 -7.66 -3.85 -20.74
C ALA A 440 -8.69 -2.88 -21.35
N ARG A 441 -9.02 -1.85 -20.58
CA ARG A 441 -9.77 -0.67 -21.02
C ARG A 441 -8.93 0.55 -20.75
N ALA A 442 -8.74 1.39 -21.75
CA ALA A 442 -7.91 2.57 -21.62
C ALA A 442 -8.49 3.75 -22.41
N PHE A 443 -8.39 4.94 -21.83
CA PHE A 443 -8.60 6.20 -22.52
C PHE A 443 -7.80 7.29 -21.83
N GLY A 444 -7.08 8.12 -22.61
CA GLY A 444 -6.23 9.17 -22.08
C GLY A 444 -5.23 8.62 -21.05
N ASN A 445 -5.26 9.19 -19.84
CA ASN A 445 -4.33 8.86 -18.75
C ASN A 445 -4.85 7.76 -17.81
N LEU A 446 -6.03 7.18 -18.04
CA LEU A 446 -6.62 6.13 -17.19
C LEU A 446 -6.63 4.79 -17.92
N THR A 447 -6.12 3.75 -17.27
CA THR A 447 -6.15 2.36 -17.74
C THR A 447 -6.66 1.44 -16.63
N PHE A 448 -7.63 0.59 -16.94
CA PHE A 448 -8.05 -0.54 -16.12
C PHE A 448 -7.63 -1.86 -16.77
N VAL A 449 -7.02 -2.76 -16.00
CA VAL A 449 -6.64 -4.11 -16.45
C VAL A 449 -7.25 -5.17 -15.53
N ARG A 450 -8.09 -6.04 -16.09
CA ARG A 450 -8.46 -7.31 -15.45
C ARG A 450 -7.39 -8.34 -15.77
N VAL A 451 -6.73 -8.89 -14.77
CA VAL A 451 -5.68 -9.90 -14.94
C VAL A 451 -6.28 -11.29 -14.73
N PHE A 452 -6.20 -12.15 -15.75
CA PHE A 452 -6.79 -13.48 -15.70
C PHE A 452 -6.01 -14.42 -14.79
N GLY A 453 -6.73 -15.22 -14.01
CA GLY A 453 -6.16 -16.30 -13.21
C GLY A 453 -5.33 -15.84 -12.02
N ALA A 454 -5.40 -14.57 -11.65
CA ALA A 454 -4.74 -13.99 -10.48
C ALA A 454 -5.75 -13.72 -9.35
N GLY A 455 -5.35 -13.95 -8.10
CA GLY A 455 -6.07 -13.51 -6.91
C GLY A 455 -5.67 -12.07 -6.53
N HIS A 456 -5.61 -11.83 -5.21
CA HIS A 456 -5.32 -10.51 -4.64
C HIS A 456 -3.89 -10.03 -4.94
N MET A 457 -2.91 -10.92 -4.76
CA MET A 457 -1.49 -10.65 -4.98
C MET A 457 -1.13 -11.04 -6.42
N VAL A 458 -1.49 -10.18 -7.37
CA VAL A 458 -1.32 -10.45 -8.81
C VAL A 458 0.10 -10.90 -9.18
N PRO A 459 1.18 -10.27 -8.69
CA PRO A 459 2.55 -10.71 -9.01
C PRO A 459 2.93 -12.08 -8.42
N TYR A 460 2.24 -12.52 -7.35
CA TYR A 460 2.45 -13.85 -6.80
C TYR A 460 1.82 -14.92 -7.69
N ASP A 461 0.57 -14.72 -8.12
CA ASP A 461 -0.18 -15.73 -8.88
C ASP A 461 0.14 -15.75 -10.37
N GLN A 462 0.38 -14.58 -10.98
CA GLN A 462 0.65 -14.41 -12.41
C GLN A 462 1.93 -13.58 -12.63
N PRO A 463 3.11 -14.08 -12.19
CA PRO A 463 4.35 -13.29 -12.19
C PRO A 463 4.78 -12.80 -13.58
N VAL A 464 4.61 -13.62 -14.62
CA VAL A 464 4.93 -13.25 -16.01
C VAL A 464 4.03 -12.12 -16.50
N ALA A 465 2.71 -12.23 -16.26
CA ALA A 465 1.75 -11.22 -16.65
C ALA A 465 1.98 -9.92 -15.87
N ALA A 466 2.19 -10.00 -14.55
CA ALA A 466 2.46 -8.84 -13.72
C ALA A 466 3.72 -8.07 -14.16
N LEU A 467 4.82 -8.78 -14.42
CA LEU A 467 6.04 -8.15 -14.94
C LEU A 467 5.83 -7.54 -16.33
N THR A 468 5.12 -8.24 -17.21
CA THR A 468 4.81 -7.71 -18.55
C THR A 468 3.97 -6.43 -18.47
N MET A 469 2.95 -6.42 -17.61
CA MET A 469 2.07 -5.28 -17.39
C MET A 469 2.86 -4.05 -16.91
N VAL A 470 3.70 -4.23 -15.88
CA VAL A 470 4.47 -3.10 -15.33
C VAL A 470 5.50 -2.58 -16.34
N ASN A 471 6.19 -3.46 -17.08
CA ASN A 471 7.14 -3.04 -18.10
C ASN A 471 6.46 -2.25 -19.23
N GLN A 472 5.32 -2.76 -19.75
CA GLN A 472 4.54 -2.05 -20.76
C GLN A 472 4.04 -0.70 -20.25
N TRP A 473 3.60 -0.63 -18.99
CA TRP A 473 3.13 0.62 -18.37
C TRP A 473 4.24 1.66 -18.18
N LEU A 474 5.43 1.21 -17.83
CA LEU A 474 6.62 2.06 -17.68
C LEU A 474 7.27 2.39 -19.03
N GLY A 475 6.81 1.79 -20.13
CA GLY A 475 7.34 2.02 -21.48
C GLY A 475 8.69 1.33 -21.74
N LEU A 476 8.95 0.20 -21.08
CA LEU A 476 10.24 -0.49 -21.05
C LEU A 476 10.29 -1.71 -21.98
#